data_AF-A0A3A4RLQ2-F1
#
_entry.id   AF-A0A3A4RLQ2-F1
#
_cell.length_a   1.000
_cell.length_b   1.000
_cell.length_c   1.000
_cell.angle_alpha   90.00
_cell.angle_beta   90.00
_cell.angle_gamma   90.00
#
_symmetry.space_group_name_H-M   'P 1'
#
loop_
_entity.id
_entity.type
_entity.pdbx_description
1 polymer ?
#
loop_
_entity_poly.entity_id
_entity_poly.type
_entity_poly.pdbx_seq_one_letter_code
_entity_poly.pdbx_strand_id
1 'polypeptide(L)'
;MMLIAKEKKMIRDDLITLNEARNVTARAVAKTEALRQSGCFVVVDLSGDPVAVRRMDATGGGAYDIVRGKALGAALLSEASSSFAARVLKFPPQIFAAYQQLMRSQPFPGAGAVPLVRNQIAVGAISTGVRIGPFVRLPGVGAEELLVDGQPANLEDLIISYAVGGSYRPEHGDDMARWVEAYGAPPDSALKGNGLREVPLATRQPVLDSAAALADGVIARANEYGEAVAVVVADRYGHVVTVDRMDGAPPAAVRLAEGVALTASALQTRTAELSESTPSIPADVLRAIGKHLIPLAGGSPIFSNGQCVGAVGVAGRDPGLAQRLADQAALAH
;
A
#
# COMPACT_ATOMS: atom_id res chain seq x y z
N MET A 1 -29.12 41.64 -11.46
CA MET A 1 -27.66 41.43 -11.45
C MET A 1 -27.41 40.15 -10.64
N MET A 2 -27.27 39.01 -11.33
CA MET A 2 -27.12 37.71 -10.70
C MET A 2 -25.66 37.57 -10.24
N LEU A 3 -25.44 37.52 -8.92
CA LEU A 3 -24.15 37.23 -8.33
C LEU A 3 -23.75 35.81 -8.73
N ILE A 4 -22.83 35.68 -9.68
CA ILE A 4 -22.14 34.42 -9.95
C ILE A 4 -21.29 34.13 -8.72
N ALA A 5 -21.76 33.22 -7.86
CA ALA A 5 -20.97 32.73 -6.75
C ALA A 5 -19.70 32.10 -7.31
N LYS A 6 -18.53 32.69 -7.03
CA LYS A 6 -17.25 32.06 -7.33
C LYS A 6 -17.21 30.72 -6.60
N GLU A 7 -17.06 29.64 -7.38
CA GLU A 7 -16.89 28.29 -6.88
C GLU A 7 -15.70 28.27 -5.90
N LYS A 8 -15.97 27.96 -4.63
CA LYS A 8 -14.90 27.83 -3.63
C LYS A 8 -14.18 26.51 -3.87
N LYS A 9 -13.14 26.53 -4.70
CA LYS A 9 -12.36 25.33 -4.99
C LYS A 9 -11.37 25.04 -3.85
N MET A 10 -11.78 24.21 -2.90
CA MET A 10 -10.92 23.64 -1.86
C MET A 10 -10.36 22.25 -2.25
N ILE A 11 -10.56 21.84 -3.51
CA ILE A 11 -10.24 20.50 -4.01
C ILE A 11 -9.29 20.61 -5.20
N ARG A 12 -8.28 19.74 -5.21
CA ARG A 12 -7.40 19.50 -6.35
C ARG A 12 -7.93 18.31 -7.14
N ASP A 13 -8.26 18.52 -8.40
CA ASP A 13 -8.76 17.46 -9.30
C ASP A 13 -7.61 16.65 -9.93
N ASP A 14 -6.36 17.06 -9.65
CA ASP A 14 -5.14 16.47 -10.16
C ASP A 14 -4.41 15.63 -9.11
N LEU A 15 -5.08 15.17 -8.06
CA LEU A 15 -4.52 14.19 -7.13
C LEU A 15 -4.50 12.80 -7.76
N ILE A 16 -3.75 11.87 -7.15
CA ILE A 16 -3.77 10.46 -7.54
C ILE A 16 -5.16 9.86 -7.28
N THR A 17 -5.72 9.19 -8.28
CA THR A 17 -7.03 8.51 -8.17
C THR A 17 -6.86 7.04 -7.75
N LEU A 18 -7.94 6.41 -7.28
CA LEU A 18 -7.92 4.96 -7.00
C LEU A 18 -7.53 4.14 -8.23
N ASN A 19 -8.07 4.47 -9.40
CA ASN A 19 -7.79 3.73 -10.63
C ASN A 19 -6.30 3.80 -11.02
N GLU A 20 -5.69 4.98 -10.91
CA GLU A 20 -4.26 5.16 -11.16
C GLU A 20 -3.41 4.40 -10.13
N ALA A 21 -3.77 4.47 -8.85
CA ALA A 21 -3.09 3.75 -7.78
C ALA A 21 -3.16 2.22 -7.96
N ARG A 22 -4.30 1.69 -8.39
CA ARG A 22 -4.48 0.27 -8.75
C ARG A 22 -3.61 -0.13 -9.93
N ASN A 23 -3.55 0.69 -10.98
CA ASN A 23 -2.70 0.41 -12.14
C ASN A 23 -1.22 0.35 -11.77
N VAL A 24 -0.74 1.31 -10.98
CA VAL A 24 0.65 1.36 -10.51
C VAL A 24 0.98 0.13 -9.66
N THR A 25 0.13 -0.21 -8.68
CA THR A 25 0.36 -1.38 -7.81
C THR A 25 0.25 -2.71 -8.57
N ALA A 26 -0.67 -2.84 -9.53
CA ALA A 26 -0.78 -4.04 -10.38
C ALA A 26 0.49 -4.27 -11.23
N ARG A 27 1.04 -3.20 -11.82
CA ARG A 27 2.32 -3.26 -12.56
C ARG A 27 3.47 -3.67 -11.65
N ALA A 28 3.53 -3.13 -10.42
CA ALA A 28 4.54 -3.49 -9.45
C ALA A 28 4.47 -4.98 -9.07
N VAL A 29 3.27 -5.49 -8.75
CA VAL A 29 3.04 -6.91 -8.44
C VAL A 29 3.46 -7.81 -9.61
N ALA A 30 3.05 -7.47 -10.84
CA ALA A 30 3.41 -8.22 -12.04
C ALA A 30 4.94 -8.29 -12.24
N LYS A 31 5.64 -7.15 -12.10
CA LYS A 31 7.10 -7.12 -12.25
C LYS A 31 7.82 -7.89 -11.17
N THR A 32 7.39 -7.74 -9.92
CA THR A 32 7.97 -8.48 -8.79
C THR A 32 7.78 -9.98 -8.94
N GLU A 33 6.60 -10.42 -9.40
CA GLU A 33 6.33 -11.83 -9.68
C GLU A 33 7.20 -12.37 -10.84
N ALA A 34 7.38 -11.58 -11.91
CA ALA A 34 8.25 -11.95 -13.04
C ALA A 34 9.72 -12.11 -12.61
N LEU A 35 10.16 -11.32 -11.63
CA LEU A 35 11.48 -11.40 -10.99
C LEU A 35 11.53 -12.46 -9.88
N ARG A 36 10.51 -13.31 -9.77
CA ARG A 36 10.39 -14.40 -8.78
C ARG A 36 10.55 -13.93 -7.33
N GLN A 37 10.17 -12.69 -7.06
CA GLN A 37 10.16 -12.11 -5.73
C GLN A 37 8.73 -11.99 -5.21
N SER A 38 8.63 -11.55 -3.95
CA SER A 38 7.41 -11.08 -3.33
C SER A 38 7.69 -9.77 -2.61
N GLY A 39 6.67 -8.95 -2.44
CA GLY A 39 6.75 -7.78 -1.57
C GLY A 39 5.40 -7.15 -1.26
N CYS A 40 5.44 -5.93 -0.75
CA CYS A 40 4.26 -5.10 -0.50
C CYS A 40 4.43 -3.75 -1.20
N PHE A 41 3.33 -3.24 -1.74
CA PHE A 41 3.26 -2.00 -2.51
C PHE A 41 2.17 -1.13 -1.94
N VAL A 42 2.46 0.16 -1.78
CA VAL A 42 1.45 1.16 -1.41
C VAL A 42 1.58 2.37 -2.30
N VAL A 43 0.43 2.87 -2.75
CA VAL A 43 0.30 4.21 -3.30
C VAL A 43 -0.48 5.04 -2.28
N VAL A 44 0.07 6.19 -1.91
CA VAL A 44 -0.52 7.14 -0.96
C VAL A 44 -0.82 8.47 -1.64
N ASP A 45 -1.76 9.22 -1.07
CA ASP A 45 -1.94 10.62 -1.43
C ASP A 45 -0.88 11.53 -0.77
N LEU A 46 -0.98 12.85 -0.99
CA LEU A 46 -0.03 13.82 -0.44
C LEU A 46 -0.07 13.95 1.11
N SER A 47 -1.09 13.42 1.77
CA SER A 47 -1.13 13.32 3.23
C SER A 47 -0.42 12.07 3.77
N GLY A 48 -0.02 11.16 2.86
CA GLY A 48 0.55 9.86 3.20
C GLY A 48 -0.48 8.81 3.60
N ASP A 49 -1.78 9.10 3.45
CA ASP A 49 -2.83 8.11 3.69
C ASP A 49 -3.00 7.21 2.43
N PRO A 50 -3.10 5.88 2.61
CA PRO A 50 -3.21 4.94 1.49
C PRO A 50 -4.38 5.23 0.54
N VAL A 51 -4.12 5.02 -0.74
CA VAL A 51 -5.11 4.98 -1.82
C VAL A 51 -5.29 3.55 -2.28
N ALA A 52 -4.19 2.85 -2.56
CA ALA A 52 -4.18 1.43 -2.89
C ALA A 52 -2.99 0.71 -2.22
N VAL A 53 -3.22 -0.49 -1.69
CA VAL A 53 -2.19 -1.37 -1.12
C VAL A 53 -2.32 -2.76 -1.70
N ARG A 54 -1.19 -3.41 -2.01
CA ARG A 54 -1.13 -4.81 -2.46
C ARG A 54 0.00 -5.53 -1.74
N ARG A 55 -0.31 -6.55 -0.95
CA ARG A 55 0.67 -7.47 -0.35
C ARG A 55 0.60 -8.83 -1.03
N MET A 56 1.70 -9.25 -1.64
CA MET A 56 1.82 -10.56 -2.30
C MET A 56 1.81 -11.72 -1.29
N ASP A 57 1.36 -12.90 -1.74
CA ASP A 57 1.08 -14.08 -0.90
C ASP A 57 2.31 -14.58 -0.09
N ALA A 58 3.52 -14.40 -0.62
CA ALA A 58 4.77 -14.81 0.03
C ALA A 58 5.48 -13.66 0.78
N THR A 59 4.73 -12.62 1.17
CA THR A 59 5.25 -11.44 1.87
C THR A 59 4.78 -11.40 3.32
N GLY A 60 5.72 -11.18 4.24
CA GLY A 60 5.43 -11.09 5.67
C GLY A 60 4.43 -9.98 6.03
N GLY A 61 3.58 -10.24 7.02
CA GLY A 61 2.45 -9.36 7.39
C GLY A 61 2.83 -7.94 7.80
N GLY A 62 3.99 -7.74 8.44
CA GLY A 62 4.49 -6.41 8.84
C GLY A 62 5.04 -5.55 7.69
N ALA A 63 4.97 -6.02 6.44
CA ALA A 63 5.46 -5.27 5.29
C ALA A 63 4.67 -3.97 5.04
N TYR A 64 3.37 -4.00 5.27
CA TYR A 64 2.49 -2.85 5.07
C TYR A 64 2.92 -1.63 5.90
N ASP A 65 3.25 -1.83 7.18
CA ASP A 65 3.67 -0.77 8.09
C ASP A 65 4.96 -0.08 7.61
N ILE A 66 5.92 -0.87 7.14
CA ILE A 66 7.20 -0.38 6.61
C ILE A 66 6.98 0.44 5.34
N VAL A 67 6.25 -0.09 4.37
CA VAL A 67 6.07 0.59 3.08
C VAL A 67 5.23 1.85 3.23
N ARG A 68 4.24 1.85 4.14
CA ARG A 68 3.47 3.05 4.50
C ARG A 68 4.36 4.13 5.10
N GLY A 69 5.27 3.76 6.02
CA GLY A 69 6.22 4.70 6.63
C GLY A 69 7.20 5.31 5.62
N LYS A 70 7.69 4.53 4.65
CA LYS A 70 8.54 5.04 3.55
C LYS A 70 7.76 5.99 2.63
N ALA A 71 6.53 5.62 2.25
CA ALA A 71 5.67 6.41 1.37
C ALA A 71 5.35 7.78 1.96
N LEU A 72 5.10 7.83 3.27
CA LEU A 72 4.83 9.08 4.00
C LEU A 72 5.95 10.10 3.80
N GLY A 73 7.21 9.69 3.92
CA GLY A 73 8.36 10.58 3.70
C GLY A 73 8.36 11.16 2.28
N ALA A 74 8.17 10.30 1.28
CA ALA A 74 8.18 10.71 -0.12
C ALA A 74 7.00 11.63 -0.50
N ALA A 75 5.81 11.36 0.03
CA ALA A 75 4.62 12.17 -0.20
C ALA A 75 4.75 13.57 0.42
N LEU A 76 5.16 13.64 1.69
CA LEU A 76 5.25 14.91 2.43
C LEU A 76 6.33 15.84 1.88
N LEU A 77 7.46 15.27 1.46
CA LEU A 77 8.63 16.04 1.04
C LEU A 77 8.72 16.20 -0.48
N SER A 78 7.88 15.49 -1.24
CA SER A 78 7.90 15.47 -2.71
C SER A 78 9.29 15.12 -3.28
N GLU A 79 10.01 14.24 -2.59
CA GLU A 79 11.34 13.73 -2.95
C GLU A 79 11.38 12.22 -2.66
N ALA A 80 12.39 11.52 -3.16
CA ALA A 80 12.55 10.11 -2.82
C ALA A 80 12.86 9.89 -1.33
N SER A 81 12.39 8.78 -0.76
CA SER A 81 12.61 8.47 0.65
C SER A 81 14.08 8.20 1.00
N SER A 82 14.91 7.87 0.00
CA SER A 82 16.37 7.81 0.08
C SER A 82 16.97 9.15 0.56
N SER A 83 16.50 10.27 0.02
CA SER A 83 16.93 11.62 0.39
C SER A 83 16.55 11.97 1.82
N PHE A 84 15.32 11.64 2.21
CA PHE A 84 14.87 11.77 3.59
C PHE A 84 15.71 10.93 4.56
N ALA A 85 15.95 9.65 4.24
CA ALA A 85 16.75 8.75 5.05
C ALA A 85 18.18 9.29 5.24
N ALA A 86 18.82 9.76 4.17
CA ALA A 86 20.17 10.35 4.24
C ALA A 86 20.25 11.60 5.13
N ARG A 87 19.16 12.38 5.24
CA ARG A 87 19.08 13.52 6.18
C ARG A 87 18.85 13.04 7.62
N VAL A 88 17.90 12.13 7.83
CA VAL A 88 17.54 11.62 9.16
C VAL A 88 18.70 10.93 9.85
N LEU A 89 19.51 10.17 9.11
CA LEU A 89 20.69 9.48 9.65
C LEU A 89 21.78 10.43 10.18
N LYS A 90 21.70 11.73 9.87
CA LYS A 90 22.62 12.76 10.40
C LYS A 90 22.11 13.37 11.71
N PHE A 91 20.85 13.16 12.08
CA PHE A 91 20.30 13.70 13.31
C PHE A 91 20.64 12.81 14.52
N PRO A 92 20.82 13.41 15.71
CA PRO A 92 20.81 12.64 16.94
C PRO A 92 19.51 11.81 17.05
N PRO A 93 19.58 10.53 17.44
CA PRO A 93 18.43 9.62 17.45
C PRO A 93 17.20 10.16 18.20
N GLN A 94 17.41 10.91 19.28
CA GLN A 94 16.34 11.54 20.07
C GLN A 94 15.50 12.54 19.27
N ILE A 95 16.09 13.23 18.29
CA ILE A 95 15.37 14.19 17.46
C ILE A 95 14.42 13.44 16.52
N PHE A 96 14.88 12.38 15.87
CA PHE A 96 14.03 11.57 15.01
C PHE A 96 12.89 10.90 15.80
N ALA A 97 13.19 10.38 17.00
CA ALA A 97 12.17 9.84 17.89
C ALA A 97 11.10 10.89 18.25
N ALA A 98 11.50 12.14 18.53
CA ALA A 98 10.57 13.24 18.78
C ALA A 98 9.70 13.55 17.55
N TYR A 99 10.28 13.57 16.34
CA TYR A 99 9.51 13.71 15.10
C TYR A 99 8.47 12.60 14.95
N GLN A 100 8.85 11.34 15.21
CA GLN A 100 7.92 10.21 15.12
C GLN A 100 6.75 10.31 16.13
N GLN A 101 6.98 10.91 17.30
CA GLN A 101 5.94 11.10 18.32
C GLN A 101 4.97 12.25 18.00
N LEU A 102 5.44 13.29 17.30
CA LEU A 102 4.59 14.43 16.90
C LEU A 102 3.67 14.11 15.71
N MET A 103 4.10 13.18 14.86
CA MET A 103 3.40 12.85 13.63
C MET A 103 2.24 11.89 13.90
N ARG A 104 1.11 12.12 13.21
CA ARG A 104 -0.04 11.19 13.24
C ARG A 104 0.28 9.82 12.63
N SER A 105 1.33 9.73 11.82
CA SER A 105 1.83 8.50 11.22
C SER A 105 3.34 8.55 11.21
N GLN A 106 3.99 7.42 11.47
CA GLN A 106 5.43 7.40 11.71
C GLN A 106 6.18 7.21 10.38
N PRO A 107 7.07 8.15 10.00
CA PRO A 107 7.93 7.93 8.85
C PRO A 107 8.95 6.82 9.15
N PHE A 108 9.30 6.07 8.12
CA PHE A 108 10.36 5.07 8.17
C PHE A 108 11.56 5.55 7.33
N PRO A 109 12.77 5.68 7.89
CA PRO A 109 13.93 6.16 7.17
C PRO A 109 14.55 5.01 6.36
N GLY A 110 14.05 4.81 5.14
CA GLY A 110 14.60 3.83 4.19
C GLY A 110 14.28 4.20 2.75
N ALA A 111 15.15 3.82 1.82
CA ALA A 111 14.91 3.91 0.38
C ALA A 111 13.73 3.01 -0.05
N GLY A 112 13.23 3.19 -1.27
CA GLY A 112 12.11 2.41 -1.80
C GLY A 112 10.78 3.13 -1.86
N ALA A 113 10.77 4.46 -1.81
CA ALA A 113 9.60 5.25 -2.13
C ALA A 113 9.96 6.49 -2.95
N VAL A 114 9.12 6.83 -3.93
CA VAL A 114 9.31 8.00 -4.80
C VAL A 114 7.99 8.75 -4.99
N PRO A 115 8.04 10.08 -5.22
CA PRO A 115 6.85 10.85 -5.51
C PRO A 115 6.29 10.47 -6.89
N LEU A 116 4.96 10.40 -6.96
CA LEU A 116 4.23 10.37 -8.23
C LEU A 116 4.03 11.82 -8.67
N VAL A 117 4.49 12.16 -9.88
CA VAL A 117 4.58 13.55 -10.35
C VAL A 117 3.78 13.73 -11.63
N ARG A 118 2.96 14.78 -11.68
CA ARG A 118 2.21 15.24 -12.86
C ARG A 118 2.57 16.70 -13.10
N ASN A 119 3.04 17.03 -14.31
CA ASN A 119 3.45 18.40 -14.66
C ASN A 119 4.41 19.04 -13.64
N GLN A 120 5.42 18.29 -13.17
CA GLN A 120 6.39 18.71 -12.15
C GLN A 120 5.82 18.94 -10.74
N ILE A 121 4.56 18.56 -10.49
CA ILE A 121 3.90 18.68 -9.19
C ILE A 121 3.60 17.28 -8.66
N ALA A 122 3.93 17.03 -7.38
CA ALA A 122 3.56 15.78 -6.73
C ALA A 122 2.05 15.64 -6.61
N VAL A 123 1.55 14.43 -6.88
CA VAL A 123 0.14 14.04 -6.77
C VAL A 123 -0.10 12.90 -5.77
N GLY A 124 0.99 12.28 -5.31
CA GLY A 124 1.02 11.18 -4.35
C GLY A 124 2.43 10.60 -4.26
N ALA A 125 2.58 9.40 -3.69
CA ALA A 125 3.84 8.66 -3.70
C ALA A 125 3.57 7.15 -3.83
N ILE A 126 4.51 6.43 -4.43
CA ILE A 126 4.57 4.97 -4.41
C ILE A 126 5.69 4.54 -3.48
N SER A 127 5.48 3.44 -2.77
CA SER A 127 6.49 2.78 -1.97
C SER A 127 6.43 1.27 -2.16
N THR A 128 7.60 0.64 -2.06
CA THR A 128 7.78 -0.80 -2.11
C THR A 128 8.66 -1.25 -0.96
N GLY A 129 8.57 -2.54 -0.60
CA GLY A 129 9.46 -3.08 0.42
C GLY A 129 9.09 -4.46 0.93
N VAL A 130 10.00 -4.96 1.78
CA VAL A 130 10.08 -6.34 2.29
C VAL A 130 10.28 -7.36 1.17
N ARG A 131 11.36 -8.15 1.25
CA ARG A 131 11.77 -9.16 0.26
C ARG A 131 12.11 -8.68 -1.16
N ILE A 132 11.97 -7.39 -1.46
CA ILE A 132 12.41 -6.73 -2.72
C ILE A 132 13.86 -6.19 -2.62
N GLY A 133 14.61 -6.55 -1.57
CA GLY A 133 15.94 -6.00 -1.29
C GLY A 133 16.94 -6.07 -2.47
N PRO A 134 18.04 -5.30 -2.43
CA PRO A 134 18.84 -4.91 -3.59
C PRO A 134 19.76 -6.01 -4.17
N PHE A 135 19.39 -7.28 -4.03
CA PHE A 135 20.31 -8.39 -4.21
C PHE A 135 20.30 -8.89 -5.66
N VAL A 136 21.31 -8.44 -6.38
CA VAL A 136 21.52 -8.57 -7.82
C VAL A 136 21.57 -10.01 -8.37
N ARG A 137 21.76 -11.07 -7.58
CA ARG A 137 21.60 -12.46 -8.09
C ARG A 137 20.30 -13.08 -7.56
N LEU A 138 19.31 -13.18 -8.44
CA LEU A 138 18.02 -13.78 -8.14
C LEU A 138 17.93 -15.21 -8.71
N PRO A 139 17.65 -16.24 -7.89
CA PRO A 139 17.53 -17.62 -8.37
C PRO A 139 16.48 -17.78 -9.48
N GLY A 140 16.90 -18.26 -10.65
CA GLY A 140 16.03 -18.51 -11.79
C GLY A 140 15.60 -17.26 -12.58
N VAL A 141 16.31 -16.14 -12.39
CA VAL A 141 16.15 -14.91 -13.16
C VAL A 141 17.44 -14.64 -13.92
N GLY A 142 17.35 -14.36 -15.22
CA GLY A 142 18.49 -14.00 -16.06
C GLY A 142 19.10 -12.66 -15.64
N ALA A 143 20.41 -12.52 -15.75
CA ALA A 143 21.11 -11.29 -15.37
C ALA A 143 20.64 -10.08 -16.19
N GLU A 144 20.25 -10.32 -17.45
CA GLU A 144 19.67 -9.32 -18.35
C GLU A 144 18.37 -8.72 -17.81
N GLU A 145 17.58 -9.44 -17.01
CA GLU A 145 16.34 -8.90 -16.42
C GLU A 145 16.61 -7.86 -15.33
N LEU A 146 17.86 -7.72 -14.90
CA LEU A 146 18.33 -6.78 -13.87
C LEU A 146 19.21 -5.67 -14.47
N LEU A 147 19.18 -5.53 -15.79
CA LEU A 147 19.88 -4.50 -16.53
C LEU A 147 18.87 -3.54 -17.20
N VAL A 148 19.20 -2.26 -17.19
CA VAL A 148 18.53 -1.21 -17.98
C VAL A 148 19.61 -0.44 -18.74
N ASP A 149 19.47 -0.38 -20.07
CA ASP A 149 20.45 0.27 -20.96
C ASP A 149 21.90 -0.22 -20.77
N GLY A 150 22.05 -1.50 -20.42
CA GLY A 150 23.31 -2.18 -20.15
C GLY A 150 23.92 -1.86 -18.79
N GLN A 151 23.23 -1.10 -17.94
CA GLN A 151 23.65 -0.80 -16.57
C GLN A 151 22.87 -1.64 -15.57
N PRO A 152 23.50 -2.07 -14.46
CA PRO A 152 22.80 -2.70 -13.34
C PRO A 152 21.69 -1.80 -12.82
N ALA A 153 20.54 -2.40 -12.56
CA ALA A 153 19.44 -1.73 -11.91
C ALA A 153 19.18 -2.36 -10.54
N ASN A 154 19.10 -1.51 -9.52
CA ASN A 154 18.63 -1.92 -8.20
C ASN A 154 17.22 -2.48 -8.33
N LEU A 155 16.94 -3.59 -7.65
CA LEU A 155 15.68 -4.29 -7.77
C LEU A 155 14.47 -3.44 -7.33
N GLU A 156 14.61 -2.69 -6.24
CA GLU A 156 13.56 -1.82 -5.70
C GLU A 156 13.28 -0.65 -6.67
N ASP A 157 14.35 0.01 -7.13
CA ASP A 157 14.26 1.14 -8.07
C ASP A 157 13.75 0.70 -9.44
N LEU A 158 14.10 -0.52 -9.87
CA LEU A 158 13.65 -1.12 -11.12
C LEU A 158 12.14 -1.38 -11.10
N ILE A 159 11.64 -1.99 -10.01
CA ILE A 159 10.21 -2.28 -9.85
C ILE A 159 9.41 -0.98 -9.77
N ILE A 160 9.89 0.01 -9.01
CA ILE A 160 9.26 1.33 -8.93
C ILE A 160 9.24 2.01 -10.29
N SER A 161 10.38 2.07 -10.99
CA SER A 161 10.48 2.70 -12.31
C SER A 161 9.55 2.02 -13.33
N TYR A 162 9.49 0.68 -13.31
CA TYR A 162 8.56 -0.09 -14.14
C TYR A 162 7.10 0.20 -13.80
N ALA A 163 6.76 0.26 -12.50
CA ALA A 163 5.39 0.46 -12.02
C ALA A 163 4.85 1.85 -12.36
N VAL A 164 5.66 2.89 -12.16
CA VAL A 164 5.32 4.28 -12.49
C VAL A 164 5.35 4.51 -14.00
N GLY A 165 6.21 3.78 -14.72
CA GLY A 165 6.47 3.97 -16.14
C GLY A 165 7.49 5.07 -16.43
N GLY A 166 8.13 4.96 -17.59
CA GLY A 166 9.20 5.85 -18.04
C GLY A 166 10.60 5.26 -17.88
N SER A 167 11.62 6.13 -17.90
CA SER A 167 13.03 5.74 -17.75
C SER A 167 13.37 5.30 -16.33
N TYR A 168 14.37 4.43 -16.20
CA TYR A 168 14.91 4.01 -14.91
C TYR A 168 15.46 5.19 -14.11
N ARG A 169 15.15 5.23 -12.81
CA ARG A 169 15.60 6.27 -11.86
C ARG A 169 16.26 5.61 -10.65
N PRO A 170 17.60 5.58 -10.58
CA PRO A 170 18.31 4.99 -9.46
C PRO A 170 18.22 5.89 -8.22
N GLU A 171 17.92 5.30 -7.07
CA GLU A 171 17.85 5.99 -5.77
C GLU A 171 18.97 5.57 -4.82
N HIS A 172 19.55 4.38 -5.05
CA HIS A 172 20.57 3.81 -4.17
C HIS A 172 22.00 4.22 -4.57
N GLY A 173 22.26 4.41 -5.87
CA GLY A 173 23.55 4.90 -6.39
C GLY A 173 24.72 3.92 -6.25
N ASP A 174 24.48 2.69 -5.77
CA ASP A 174 25.49 1.65 -5.54
C ASP A 174 25.32 0.41 -6.47
N ASP A 175 24.49 0.53 -7.50
CA ASP A 175 24.04 -0.56 -8.38
C ASP A 175 25.21 -1.34 -8.99
N MET A 176 26.22 -0.64 -9.52
CA MET A 176 27.41 -1.27 -10.12
C MET A 176 28.26 -2.00 -9.07
N ALA A 177 28.44 -1.40 -7.88
CA ALA A 177 29.22 -2.03 -6.81
C ALA A 177 28.55 -3.33 -6.35
N ARG A 178 27.23 -3.31 -6.14
CA ARG A 178 26.43 -4.49 -5.80
C ARG A 178 26.47 -5.54 -6.89
N TRP A 179 26.38 -5.13 -8.15
CA TRP A 179 26.50 -6.04 -9.28
C TRP A 179 27.83 -6.79 -9.27
N VAL A 180 28.95 -6.06 -9.19
CA VAL A 180 30.29 -6.64 -9.15
C VAL A 180 30.46 -7.57 -7.95
N GLU A 181 29.91 -7.21 -6.78
CA GLU A 181 29.92 -8.06 -5.60
C GLU A 181 29.26 -9.43 -5.86
N ALA A 182 28.12 -9.48 -6.56
CA ALA A 182 27.41 -10.76 -6.77
C ALA A 182 27.80 -11.52 -8.04
N TYR A 183 28.25 -10.83 -9.08
CA TYR A 183 28.60 -11.44 -10.38
C TYR A 183 30.11 -11.54 -10.62
N GLY A 184 30.93 -10.90 -9.78
CA GLY A 184 32.40 -10.92 -9.86
C GLY A 184 33.01 -10.03 -10.95
N ALA A 185 32.19 -9.43 -11.82
CA ALA A 185 32.61 -8.54 -12.89
C ALA A 185 31.46 -7.60 -13.29
N PRO A 186 31.75 -6.48 -13.98
CA PRO A 186 30.71 -5.64 -14.60
C PRO A 186 29.86 -6.44 -15.60
N PRO A 187 28.66 -5.94 -15.96
CA PRO A 187 27.83 -6.58 -16.98
C PRO A 187 28.57 -6.71 -18.31
N ASP A 188 28.24 -7.76 -19.07
CA ASP A 188 28.69 -7.87 -20.44
C ASP A 188 28.18 -6.67 -21.25
N SER A 189 29.12 -5.93 -21.86
CA SER A 189 28.85 -4.76 -22.69
C SER A 189 27.89 -5.02 -23.87
N ALA A 190 27.74 -6.29 -24.29
CA ALA A 190 26.79 -6.69 -25.33
C ALA A 190 25.34 -6.72 -24.83
N LEU A 191 25.09 -6.83 -23.52
CA LEU A 191 23.75 -6.91 -22.95
C LEU A 191 23.17 -5.50 -22.73
N LYS A 192 22.02 -5.23 -23.34
CA LYS A 192 21.23 -4.00 -23.08
C LYS A 192 20.28 -4.14 -21.89
N GLY A 193 19.85 -5.35 -21.59
CA GLY A 193 18.94 -5.63 -20.48
C GLY A 193 17.45 -5.57 -20.84
N ASN A 194 16.66 -6.28 -20.05
CA ASN A 194 15.21 -6.43 -20.14
C ASN A 194 14.50 -5.82 -18.92
N GLY A 195 15.21 -5.06 -18.08
CA GLY A 195 14.71 -4.61 -16.78
C GLY A 195 13.38 -3.86 -16.87
N LEU A 196 13.18 -3.03 -17.89
CA LEU A 196 11.92 -2.29 -18.09
C LEU A 196 10.99 -2.90 -19.16
N ARG A 197 11.32 -4.09 -19.68
CA ARG A 197 10.45 -4.79 -20.63
C ARG A 197 9.12 -5.14 -19.96
N GLU A 198 8.02 -4.90 -20.68
CA GLU A 198 6.68 -5.30 -20.24
C GLU A 198 6.60 -6.79 -19.94
N VAL A 199 5.91 -7.13 -18.85
CA VAL A 199 5.70 -8.50 -18.39
C VAL A 199 4.19 -8.81 -18.34
N PRO A 200 3.79 -10.09 -18.43
CA PRO A 200 2.41 -10.49 -18.22
C PRO A 200 1.90 -10.09 -16.83
N LEU A 201 0.57 -10.05 -16.67
CA LEU A 201 -0.05 -9.90 -15.36
C LEU A 201 0.39 -11.02 -14.40
N ALA A 202 0.43 -10.70 -13.11
CA ALA A 202 0.67 -11.70 -12.08
C ALA A 202 -0.46 -12.74 -12.07
N THR A 203 -0.10 -14.00 -11.85
CA THR A 203 -1.03 -15.15 -11.89
C THR A 203 -0.85 -16.10 -10.70
N ARG A 204 0.12 -15.83 -9.82
CA ARG A 204 0.47 -16.70 -8.69
C ARG A 204 0.21 -16.02 -7.35
N GLN A 205 -0.91 -15.29 -7.24
CA GLN A 205 -1.28 -14.53 -6.04
C GLN A 205 -2.70 -14.86 -5.54
N PRO A 206 -3.06 -16.14 -5.32
CA PRO A 206 -4.44 -16.52 -4.97
C PRO A 206 -5.03 -15.77 -3.75
N VAL A 207 -4.23 -15.44 -2.71
CA VAL A 207 -4.71 -14.70 -1.54
C VAL A 207 -4.94 -13.23 -1.90
N LEU A 208 -3.97 -12.58 -2.55
CA LEU A 208 -4.13 -11.19 -3.01
C LEU A 208 -5.28 -11.05 -4.03
N ASP A 209 -5.41 -11.98 -4.95
CA ASP A 209 -6.45 -11.99 -5.99
C ASP A 209 -7.84 -12.12 -5.35
N SER A 210 -7.99 -13.00 -4.37
CA SER A 210 -9.23 -13.14 -3.60
C SER A 210 -9.54 -11.89 -2.79
N ALA A 211 -8.54 -11.28 -2.14
CA ALA A 211 -8.71 -10.03 -1.40
C ALA A 211 -9.08 -8.85 -2.31
N ALA A 212 -8.50 -8.76 -3.50
CA ALA A 212 -8.84 -7.75 -4.50
C ALA A 212 -10.27 -7.94 -5.02
N ALA A 213 -10.69 -9.18 -5.28
CA ALA A 213 -12.06 -9.48 -5.70
C ALA A 213 -13.11 -9.09 -4.65
N LEU A 214 -12.82 -9.31 -3.36
CA LEU A 214 -13.66 -8.84 -2.25
C LEU A 214 -13.78 -7.30 -2.25
N ALA A 215 -12.65 -6.60 -2.42
CA ALA A 215 -12.65 -5.14 -2.49
C ALA A 215 -13.44 -4.62 -3.71
N ASP A 216 -13.31 -5.26 -4.87
CA ASP A 216 -14.07 -4.93 -6.08
C ASP A 216 -15.57 -5.11 -5.88
N GLY A 217 -15.99 -6.20 -5.23
CA GLY A 217 -17.39 -6.45 -4.90
C GLY A 217 -17.98 -5.37 -3.98
N VAL A 218 -17.21 -4.93 -2.96
CA VAL A 218 -17.63 -3.83 -2.09
C VAL A 218 -17.74 -2.51 -2.87
N ILE A 219 -16.73 -2.18 -3.68
CA ILE A 219 -16.69 -0.92 -4.44
C ILE A 219 -17.84 -0.86 -5.47
N ALA A 220 -18.11 -1.97 -6.17
CA ALA A 220 -19.23 -2.05 -7.10
C ALA A 220 -20.57 -1.72 -6.41
N ARG A 221 -20.81 -2.31 -5.23
CA ARG A 221 -22.04 -2.10 -4.46
C ARG A 221 -22.09 -0.69 -3.85
N ALA A 222 -20.97 -0.17 -3.36
CA ALA A 222 -20.91 1.21 -2.86
C ALA A 222 -21.28 2.24 -3.95
N ASN A 223 -20.83 2.01 -5.19
CA ASN A 223 -21.24 2.82 -6.34
C ASN A 223 -22.75 2.76 -6.62
N GLU A 224 -23.39 1.59 -6.46
CA GLU A 224 -24.86 1.47 -6.59
C GLU A 224 -25.61 2.33 -5.55
N TYR A 225 -25.03 2.53 -4.37
CA TYR A 225 -25.55 3.42 -3.31
C TYR A 225 -25.12 4.88 -3.45
N GLY A 226 -24.28 5.23 -4.43
CA GLY A 226 -23.73 6.58 -4.59
C GLY A 226 -22.79 7.01 -3.45
N GLU A 227 -22.19 6.04 -2.75
CA GLU A 227 -21.30 6.29 -1.61
C GLU A 227 -19.85 5.96 -1.95
N ALA A 228 -18.93 6.76 -1.41
CA ALA A 228 -17.50 6.55 -1.53
C ALA A 228 -16.94 6.01 -0.21
N VAL A 229 -16.36 4.82 -0.28
CA VAL A 229 -15.84 4.10 0.89
C VAL A 229 -14.34 3.79 0.75
N ALA A 230 -13.70 3.48 1.87
CA ALA A 230 -12.45 2.73 1.89
C ALA A 230 -12.75 1.28 2.26
N VAL A 231 -12.03 0.36 1.63
CA VAL A 231 -12.12 -1.08 1.85
C VAL A 231 -10.74 -1.59 2.23
N VAL A 232 -10.68 -2.40 3.28
CA VAL A 232 -9.47 -3.07 3.75
C VAL A 232 -9.78 -4.54 3.91
N VAL A 233 -8.96 -5.40 3.32
CA VAL A 233 -9.02 -6.85 3.56
C VAL A 233 -7.77 -7.25 4.33
N ALA A 234 -7.95 -7.91 5.46
CA ALA A 234 -6.89 -8.42 6.30
C ALA A 234 -6.88 -9.96 6.30
N ASP A 235 -5.68 -10.54 6.42
CA ASP A 235 -5.54 -11.98 6.67
C ASP A 235 -6.00 -12.35 8.09
N ARG A 236 -6.09 -13.66 8.37
CA ARG A 236 -6.49 -14.19 9.69
C ARG A 236 -5.66 -13.71 10.89
N TYR A 237 -4.49 -13.10 10.66
CA TYR A 237 -3.59 -12.60 11.70
C TYR A 237 -3.73 -11.07 11.89
N GLY A 238 -4.72 -10.46 11.24
CA GLY A 238 -4.94 -9.02 11.24
C GLY A 238 -3.81 -8.27 10.55
N HIS A 239 -3.25 -8.82 9.47
CA HIS A 239 -2.33 -8.08 8.59
C HIS A 239 -3.03 -7.74 7.28
N VAL A 240 -2.95 -6.47 6.90
CA VAL A 240 -3.51 -5.94 5.66
C VAL A 240 -2.96 -6.71 4.44
N VAL A 241 -3.86 -7.20 3.60
CA VAL A 241 -3.56 -7.78 2.28
C VAL A 241 -3.79 -6.73 1.20
N THR A 242 -4.93 -6.05 1.27
CA THR A 242 -5.27 -4.96 0.35
C THR A 242 -6.00 -3.82 1.03
N VAL A 243 -5.80 -2.63 0.49
CA VAL A 243 -6.55 -1.40 0.80
C VAL A 243 -6.95 -0.81 -0.54
N ASP A 244 -8.18 -0.36 -0.66
CA ASP A 244 -8.65 0.46 -1.76
C ASP A 244 -9.55 1.57 -1.23
N ARG A 245 -9.19 2.83 -1.47
CA ARG A 245 -9.98 4.00 -1.09
C ARG A 245 -10.58 4.64 -2.34
N MET A 246 -11.91 4.65 -2.42
CA MET A 246 -12.62 5.33 -3.50
C MET A 246 -12.35 6.84 -3.47
N ASP A 247 -12.33 7.43 -4.66
CA ASP A 247 -12.27 8.89 -4.81
C ASP A 247 -13.51 9.51 -4.14
N GLY A 248 -13.30 10.57 -3.34
CA GLY A 248 -14.37 11.22 -2.58
C GLY A 248 -14.75 10.56 -1.25
N ALA A 249 -14.09 9.45 -0.86
CA ALA A 249 -14.25 8.86 0.47
C ALA A 249 -13.73 9.83 1.56
N PRO A 250 -14.36 9.87 2.76
CA PRO A 250 -13.90 10.74 3.84
C PRO A 250 -12.45 10.48 4.26
N PRO A 251 -11.68 11.49 4.71
CA PRO A 251 -10.27 11.30 5.11
C PRO A 251 -10.05 10.24 6.19
N ALA A 252 -11.03 10.04 7.09
CA ALA A 252 -10.94 9.04 8.15
C ALA A 252 -11.17 7.59 7.66
N ALA A 253 -11.69 7.41 6.43
CA ALA A 253 -12.19 6.12 5.96
C ALA A 253 -11.13 5.02 6.00
N VAL A 254 -9.89 5.27 5.54
CA VAL A 254 -8.84 4.22 5.54
C VAL A 254 -8.56 3.71 6.94
N ARG A 255 -8.38 4.61 7.91
CA ARG A 255 -8.04 4.23 9.29
C ARG A 255 -9.20 3.53 9.99
N LEU A 256 -10.42 3.96 9.70
CA LEU A 256 -11.62 3.29 10.21
C LEU A 256 -11.77 1.89 9.61
N ALA A 257 -11.65 1.76 8.29
CA ALA A 257 -11.73 0.48 7.57
C ALA A 257 -10.65 -0.50 8.04
N GLU A 258 -9.41 -0.02 8.22
CA GLU A 258 -8.31 -0.81 8.76
C GLU A 258 -8.60 -1.27 10.21
N GLY A 259 -9.03 -0.35 11.07
CA GLY A 259 -9.35 -0.67 12.46
C GLY A 259 -10.49 -1.68 12.59
N VAL A 260 -11.57 -1.55 11.81
CA VAL A 260 -12.69 -2.51 11.86
C VAL A 260 -12.35 -3.86 11.21
N ALA A 261 -11.51 -3.90 10.15
CA ALA A 261 -11.01 -5.15 9.58
C ALA A 261 -10.16 -5.92 10.61
N LEU A 262 -9.25 -5.21 11.30
CA LEU A 262 -8.40 -5.79 12.33
C LEU A 262 -9.23 -6.26 13.54
N THR A 263 -10.22 -5.49 13.99
CA THR A 263 -11.17 -5.92 15.03
C THR A 263 -11.89 -7.20 14.62
N ALA A 264 -12.48 -7.23 13.43
CA ALA A 264 -13.23 -8.39 12.94
C ALA A 264 -12.34 -9.63 12.81
N SER A 265 -11.10 -9.47 12.33
CA SER A 265 -10.14 -10.59 12.25
C SER A 265 -9.70 -11.07 13.63
N ALA A 266 -9.42 -10.16 14.56
CA ALA A 266 -8.88 -10.49 15.88
C ALA A 266 -9.93 -11.11 16.80
N LEU A 267 -11.15 -10.59 16.76
CA LEU A 267 -12.25 -11.01 17.64
C LEU A 267 -13.21 -12.00 16.95
N GLN A 268 -13.05 -12.23 15.65
CA GLN A 268 -13.85 -13.17 14.85
C GLN A 268 -15.36 -12.91 14.95
N THR A 269 -15.74 -11.64 15.06
CA THR A 269 -17.12 -11.15 15.20
C THR A 269 -17.32 -9.93 14.31
N ARG A 270 -18.57 -9.68 13.92
CA ARG A 270 -18.96 -8.46 13.21
C ARG A 270 -18.78 -7.27 14.14
N THR A 271 -18.16 -6.20 13.66
CA THR A 271 -17.87 -5.05 14.55
C THR A 271 -19.11 -4.27 14.96
N ALA A 272 -20.23 -4.41 14.22
CA ALA A 272 -21.54 -3.92 14.64
C ALA A 272 -22.02 -4.55 15.96
N GLU A 273 -21.80 -5.86 16.17
CA GLU A 273 -22.17 -6.55 17.42
C GLU A 273 -21.43 -5.97 18.63
N LEU A 274 -20.17 -5.56 18.42
CA LEU A 274 -19.38 -4.90 19.47
C LEU A 274 -19.87 -3.48 19.75
N SER A 275 -20.27 -2.74 18.71
CA SER A 275 -20.81 -1.39 18.87
C SER A 275 -22.15 -1.34 19.61
N GLU A 276 -22.92 -2.43 19.53
CA GLU A 276 -24.23 -2.59 20.17
C GLU A 276 -24.14 -3.25 21.56
N SER A 277 -22.98 -3.83 21.91
CA SER A 277 -22.79 -4.54 23.17
C SER A 277 -22.96 -3.64 24.40
N THR A 278 -23.60 -4.15 25.45
CA THR A 278 -23.86 -3.43 26.70
C THR A 278 -23.43 -4.29 27.91
N PRO A 279 -22.41 -3.88 28.69
CA PRO A 279 -21.54 -2.72 28.45
C PRO A 279 -20.63 -2.96 27.25
N SER A 280 -20.30 -1.90 26.52
CA SER A 280 -19.30 -1.97 25.45
C SER A 280 -17.93 -2.34 26.01
N ILE A 281 -17.09 -3.01 25.22
CA ILE A 281 -15.68 -3.21 25.59
C ILE A 281 -15.02 -1.83 25.78
N PRO A 282 -14.41 -1.54 26.93
CA PRO A 282 -13.76 -0.26 27.16
C PRO A 282 -12.71 0.05 26.10
N ALA A 283 -12.69 1.28 25.60
CA ALA A 283 -11.81 1.68 24.49
C ALA A 283 -10.32 1.57 24.84
N ASP A 284 -9.96 1.72 26.11
CA ASP A 284 -8.61 1.51 26.64
C ASP A 284 -8.19 0.03 26.59
N VAL A 285 -9.11 -0.91 26.86
CA VAL A 285 -8.86 -2.35 26.69
C VAL A 285 -8.59 -2.68 25.22
N LEU A 286 -9.40 -2.18 24.29
CA LEU A 286 -9.18 -2.37 22.85
C LEU A 286 -7.86 -1.75 22.38
N ARG A 287 -7.46 -0.59 22.94
CA ARG A 287 -6.15 0.01 22.68
C ARG A 287 -4.99 -0.81 23.24
N ALA A 288 -5.17 -1.46 24.39
CA ALA A 288 -4.14 -2.26 25.06
C ALA A 288 -3.87 -3.61 24.39
N ILE A 289 -4.86 -4.20 23.70
CA ILE A 289 -4.71 -5.44 22.92
C ILE A 289 -3.77 -5.23 21.71
N GLY A 290 -3.60 -3.99 21.28
CA GLY A 290 -2.72 -3.60 20.17
C GLY A 290 -3.44 -3.57 18.82
N LYS A 291 -2.81 -2.89 17.84
CA LYS A 291 -3.29 -2.72 16.46
C LYS A 291 -4.65 -2.00 16.30
N HIS A 292 -4.85 -0.86 16.95
CA HIS A 292 -5.96 0.07 16.66
C HIS A 292 -7.35 -0.60 16.47
N LEU A 293 -7.76 -1.50 17.37
CA LEU A 293 -9.08 -2.14 17.27
C LEU A 293 -10.18 -1.09 17.46
N ILE A 294 -11.11 -1.03 16.52
CA ILE A 294 -12.24 -0.10 16.49
C ILE A 294 -13.56 -0.89 16.63
N PRO A 295 -14.39 -0.63 17.65
CA PRO A 295 -15.71 -1.24 17.84
C PRO A 295 -16.80 -0.40 17.16
N LEU A 296 -16.66 -0.17 15.86
CA LEU A 296 -17.63 0.56 15.03
C LEU A 296 -18.13 -0.37 13.91
N ALA A 297 -19.41 -0.28 13.56
CA ALA A 297 -19.99 -0.97 12.41
C ALA A 297 -19.16 -0.74 11.12
N GLY A 298 -18.83 -1.82 10.41
CA GLY A 298 -18.04 -1.79 9.18
C GLY A 298 -17.12 -2.98 8.95
N GLY A 299 -16.95 -3.90 9.90
CA GLY A 299 -16.03 -5.03 9.81
C GLY A 299 -16.76 -6.38 9.92
N SER A 300 -16.36 -7.33 9.07
CA SER A 300 -16.92 -8.68 9.05
C SER A 300 -15.83 -9.75 8.84
N PRO A 301 -15.79 -10.80 9.69
CA PRO A 301 -14.87 -11.91 9.51
C PRO A 301 -15.27 -12.78 8.31
N ILE A 302 -14.28 -13.34 7.63
CA ILE A 302 -14.46 -14.28 6.52
C ILE A 302 -14.17 -15.68 7.06
N PHE A 303 -15.11 -16.61 6.87
CA PHE A 303 -14.97 -17.99 7.32
C PHE A 303 -14.91 -18.94 6.14
N SER A 304 -13.97 -19.89 6.18
CA SER A 304 -13.90 -21.02 5.26
C SER A 304 -13.79 -22.31 6.07
N ASN A 305 -14.68 -23.28 5.81
CA ASN A 305 -14.73 -24.56 6.54
C ASN A 305 -14.74 -24.40 8.08
N GLY A 306 -15.48 -23.42 8.59
CA GLY A 306 -15.57 -23.14 10.03
C GLY A 306 -14.33 -22.45 10.64
N GLN A 307 -13.35 -22.06 9.82
CA GLN A 307 -12.16 -21.34 10.27
C GLN A 307 -12.15 -19.91 9.74
N CYS A 308 -11.84 -18.95 10.60
CA CYS A 308 -11.64 -17.56 10.17
C CYS A 308 -10.35 -17.47 9.33
N VAL A 309 -10.50 -17.07 8.07
CA VAL A 309 -9.40 -16.92 7.09
C VAL A 309 -8.97 -15.48 6.89
N GLY A 310 -9.76 -14.52 7.37
CA GLY A 310 -9.48 -13.09 7.27
C GLY A 310 -10.68 -12.25 7.67
N ALA A 311 -10.66 -10.98 7.28
CA ALA A 311 -11.79 -10.07 7.48
C ALA A 311 -11.82 -8.97 6.41
N VAL A 312 -13.02 -8.48 6.11
CA VAL A 312 -13.25 -7.26 5.32
C VAL A 312 -13.65 -6.14 6.28
N GLY A 313 -13.01 -4.99 6.15
CA GLY A 313 -13.42 -3.75 6.79
C GLY A 313 -13.77 -2.70 5.74
N VAL A 314 -14.89 -2.03 5.95
CA VAL A 314 -15.42 -0.97 5.08
C VAL A 314 -15.68 0.25 5.95
N ALA A 315 -15.38 1.43 5.44
CA ALA A 315 -15.74 2.68 6.11
C ALA A 315 -16.08 3.77 5.09
N GLY A 316 -17.13 4.53 5.39
CA GLY A 316 -17.62 5.67 4.61
C GLY A 316 -18.32 6.67 5.52
N ARG A 317 -19.33 7.37 5.00
CA ARG A 317 -20.15 8.31 5.80
C ARG A 317 -21.18 7.61 6.68
N ASP A 318 -21.70 6.47 6.23
CA ASP A 318 -22.71 5.68 6.93
C ASP A 318 -22.10 4.35 7.45
N PRO A 319 -21.86 4.21 8.77
CA PRO A 319 -21.36 2.98 9.37
C PRO A 319 -22.29 1.77 9.18
N GLY A 320 -23.61 1.99 9.13
CA GLY A 320 -24.59 0.92 8.94
C GLY A 320 -24.54 0.38 7.51
N LEU A 321 -24.41 1.26 6.50
CA LEU A 321 -24.13 0.83 5.13
C LEU A 321 -22.79 0.11 5.03
N ALA A 322 -21.74 0.65 5.67
CA ALA A 322 -20.42 0.03 5.67
C ALA A 322 -20.47 -1.41 6.21
N GLN A 323 -21.17 -1.68 7.32
CA GLN A 323 -21.35 -3.04 7.83
C GLN A 323 -22.09 -3.94 6.84
N ARG A 324 -23.17 -3.45 6.21
CA ARG A 324 -23.91 -4.26 5.22
C ARG A 324 -23.04 -4.64 4.03
N LEU A 325 -22.19 -3.73 3.56
CA LEU A 325 -21.24 -3.99 2.47
C LEU A 325 -20.19 -5.03 2.90
N ALA A 326 -19.65 -4.91 4.11
CA ALA A 326 -18.69 -5.88 4.66
C ALA A 326 -19.29 -7.28 4.81
N ASP A 327 -20.53 -7.38 5.34
CA ASP A 327 -21.26 -8.65 5.49
C ASP A 327 -21.50 -9.32 4.13
N GLN A 328 -21.94 -8.54 3.13
CA GLN A 328 -22.19 -9.04 1.78
C GLN A 328 -20.91 -9.56 1.10
N ALA A 329 -19.78 -8.88 1.29
CA ALA A 329 -18.50 -9.34 0.78
C ALA A 329 -18.03 -10.62 1.47
N ALA A 330 -18.13 -10.69 2.80
CA ALA A 330 -17.72 -11.85 3.58
C ALA A 330 -18.55 -13.11 3.30
N LEU A 331 -19.83 -12.97 2.92
CA LEU A 331 -20.71 -14.09 2.55
C LEU A 331 -20.49 -14.63 1.14
N ALA A 332 -19.86 -13.84 0.25
CA ALA A 332 -19.64 -14.22 -1.15
C ALA A 332 -18.40 -15.11 -1.35
N HIS A 333 -17.70 -15.48 -0.27
CA HIS A 333 -16.41 -16.18 -0.25
C HIS A 333 -16.47 -17.38 0.71
#